data_AF-A0A6G3QPE8-F1
#
_entry.id   AF-A0A6G3QPE8-F1
#
_cell.length_a   1.000
_cell.length_b   1.000
_cell.length_c   1.000
_cell.angle_alpha   90.00
_cell.angle_beta   90.00
_cell.angle_gamma   90.00
#
_symmetry.space_group_name_H-M   'P 1'
#
loop_
_entity.id
_entity.type
_entity.pdbx_description
1 polymer ?
#
loop_
_entity_poly.entity_id
_entity_poly.type
_entity_poly.pdbx_seq_one_letter_code
_entity_poly.pdbx_strand_id
1 'polypeptide(L)' 'RERVLPSHPVTGAEVLWALRHEGALDEADVLDRRTRIGLVPADREAALDAVRELLDGALPQRG' A
#
# COMPACT_ATOMS: atom_id res chain seq x y z
N ARG A 1 -2.05 -8.97 -11.46
CA ARG A 1 -2.61 -7.65 -11.06
C ARG A 1 -3.74 -7.92 -10.07
N GLU A 2 -3.39 -8.33 -8.87
CA GLU A 2 -4.35 -8.48 -7.79
C GLU A 2 -4.58 -7.11 -7.14
N ARG A 3 -5.84 -6.80 -6.85
CA ARG A 3 -6.24 -5.53 -6.23
C ARG A 3 -6.04 -5.62 -4.73
N VAL A 4 -5.67 -4.50 -4.11
CA VAL A 4 -5.55 -4.40 -2.64
C VAL A 4 -6.93 -4.54 -1.99
N LEU A 5 -7.95 -3.93 -2.60
CA LEU A 5 -9.35 -4.09 -2.22
C LEU A 5 -10.21 -4.43 -3.45
N PRO A 6 -11.24 -5.28 -3.34
CA PRO A 6 -12.16 -5.56 -4.43
C PRO A 6 -12.85 -4.30 -4.98
N SER A 7 -13.16 -3.33 -4.11
CA SER A 7 -13.84 -2.08 -4.42
C SER A 7 -12.91 -0.96 -4.94
N HIS A 8 -11.58 -1.11 -4.81
CA HIS A 8 -10.62 -0.06 -5.13
C HIS A 8 -9.79 -0.41 -6.38
N PRO A 9 -9.39 0.55 -7.24
CA PRO A 9 -8.58 0.28 -8.43
C PRO A 9 -7.13 -0.13 -8.14
N VAL A 10 -6.58 0.28 -7.00
CA VAL A 10 -5.16 0.10 -6.67
C VAL A 10 -4.80 -1.37 -6.53
N THR A 11 -3.69 -1.73 -7.15
CA THR A 11 -3.10 -3.07 -7.15
C THR A 11 -1.90 -3.17 -6.24
N GLY A 12 -1.56 -4.40 -5.81
CA GLY A 12 -0.33 -4.63 -5.04
C GLY A 12 0.93 -4.19 -5.79
N ALA A 13 0.92 -4.24 -7.13
CA ALA A 13 2.06 -3.75 -7.93
C ALA A 13 2.28 -2.25 -7.80
N GLU A 14 1.20 -1.46 -7.71
CA GLU A 14 1.28 0.00 -7.49
C GLU A 14 1.74 0.32 -6.06
N VAL A 15 1.33 -0.47 -5.06
CA VAL A 15 1.85 -0.36 -3.68
C VAL A 15 3.37 -0.59 -3.65
N LEU A 16 3.85 -1.67 -4.30
CA LEU A 16 5.28 -1.97 -4.35
C LEU A 16 6.07 -0.93 -5.16
N TRP A 17 5.46 -0.36 -6.21
CA TRP A 17 6.06 0.72 -6.97
C TRP A 17 6.22 1.99 -6.13
N ALA A 18 5.19 2.36 -5.38
CA ALA A 18 5.23 3.50 -4.46
C ALA A 18 6.40 3.41 -3.47
N LEU A 19 6.64 2.22 -2.92
CA LEU A 19 7.79 1.96 -2.02
C LEU A 19 9.13 2.05 -2.76
N ARG A 20 9.27 1.37 -3.90
CA ARG A 20 10.58 1.20 -4.56
C ARG A 20 11.03 2.39 -5.39
N HIS A 21 10.10 3.17 -5.93
CA HIS A 21 10.39 4.20 -6.93
C HIS A 21 9.81 5.57 -6.61
N GLU A 22 8.82 5.66 -5.72
CA GLU A 22 8.19 6.95 -5.36
C GLU A 22 8.51 7.40 -3.94
N GLY A 23 9.37 6.65 -3.23
CA GLY A 23 9.85 7.00 -1.91
C GLY A 23 8.75 7.06 -0.85
N ALA A 24 7.73 6.19 -0.94
CA ALA A 24 6.86 5.95 0.21
C ALA A 24 7.69 5.35 1.35
N LEU A 25 7.59 5.92 2.55
CA LEU A 25 8.40 5.50 3.70
C LEU A 25 7.71 4.43 4.56
N ASP A 26 6.38 4.47 4.61
CA ASP A 26 5.56 3.61 5.46
C ASP A 26 4.17 3.37 4.83
N GLU A 27 3.30 2.63 5.54
CA GLU A 27 1.95 2.35 5.06
C GLU A 27 1.09 3.62 4.93
N ALA A 28 1.32 4.65 5.75
CA ALA A 28 0.56 5.88 5.70
C ALA A 28 0.91 6.68 4.43
N ASP A 29 2.18 6.68 4.03
CA ASP A 29 2.62 7.28 2.77
C ASP A 29 1.96 6.61 1.57
N VAL A 30 1.88 5.28 1.58
CA VAL A 30 1.21 4.50 0.53
C VAL A 30 -0.27 4.82 0.51
N LEU A 31 -0.97 4.66 1.63
CA LEU A 31 -2.42 4.77 1.72
C LEU A 31 -2.91 6.20 1.48
N ASP A 32 -2.26 7.17 2.12
CA ASP A 32 -2.80 8.54 2.24
C ASP A 32 -2.24 9.47 1.17
N ARG A 33 -1.05 9.20 0.61
CA ARG A 33 -0.37 10.10 -0.35
C ARG A 33 -0.21 9.51 -1.74
N ARG A 34 0.34 8.30 -1.88
CA ARG A 34 0.69 7.70 -3.19
C ARG A 34 -0.51 7.11 -3.91
N THR A 35 -1.37 6.41 -3.16
CA THR A 35 -2.53 5.71 -3.73
C THR A 35 -3.84 6.44 -3.47
N ARG A 36 -3.90 7.29 -2.43
CA ARG A 36 -5.09 8.02 -1.97
C ARG A 36 -6.28 7.12 -1.58
N ILE A 37 -6.04 5.84 -1.32
CA ILE A 37 -7.03 4.95 -0.66
C ILE A 37 -7.54 5.60 0.63
N GLY A 38 -6.62 6.29 1.34
CA GLY A 38 -6.87 7.01 2.58
C GLY A 38 -7.93 8.11 2.56
N LEU A 39 -8.37 8.55 1.37
CA LEU A 39 -9.43 9.56 1.25
C LEU A 39 -10.79 9.07 1.76
N VAL A 40 -11.04 7.76 1.70
CA VAL A 40 -12.22 7.13 2.28
C VAL A 40 -11.78 6.37 3.53
N PRO A 41 -12.19 6.79 4.75
CA PRO A 41 -11.72 6.17 5.99
C PRO A 41 -11.95 4.65 6.05
N ALA A 42 -13.10 4.18 5.57
CA ALA A 42 -13.43 2.76 5.54
C ALA A 42 -12.49 1.96 4.61
N ASP A 43 -12.14 2.50 3.46
CA ASP A 43 -11.20 1.84 2.53
C ASP A 43 -9.77 1.87 3.10
N ARG A 44 -9.39 2.95 3.78
CA ARG A 44 -8.11 3.04 4.48
C ARG A 44 -7.95 1.94 5.52
N GLU A 45 -8.97 1.77 6.36
CA GLU A 45 -9.00 0.73 7.39
C GLU A 45 -8.97 -0.66 6.77
N ALA A 46 -9.78 -0.90 5.73
CA ALA A 46 -9.83 -2.19 5.04
C ALA A 46 -8.53 -2.55 4.31
N ALA A 47 -7.79 -1.57 3.78
CA ALA A 47 -6.57 -1.80 3.02
C ALA A 47 -5.31 -1.92 3.89
N LEU A 48 -5.38 -1.53 5.17
CA LEU A 48 -4.21 -1.36 6.03
C LEU A 48 -3.36 -2.64 6.13
N ASP A 49 -3.99 -3.76 6.43
CA ASP A 49 -3.27 -5.02 6.65
C ASP A 49 -2.68 -5.56 5.34
N ALA A 50 -3.43 -5.50 4.24
CA ALA A 50 -2.93 -5.90 2.93
C ALA A 50 -1.73 -5.05 2.48
N VAL A 51 -1.73 -3.75 2.78
CA VAL A 51 -0.59 -2.87 2.51
C VAL A 51 0.60 -3.24 3.39
N ARG A 52 0.40 -3.46 4.69
CA ARG A 52 1.49 -3.88 5.61
C ARG A 52 2.17 -5.17 5.18
N GLU A 53 1.39 -6.18 4.82
CA GLU A 53 1.92 -7.46 4.31
C GLU A 53 2.82 -7.26 3.08
N LEU A 54 2.42 -6.37 2.17
CA LEU A 54 3.22 -6.03 0.99
C LEU A 54 4.51 -5.28 1.33
N LEU A 55 4.48 -4.34 2.29
CA LEU A 55 5.67 -3.63 2.75
C LEU A 55 6.66 -4.58 3.44
N ASP A 56 6.17 -5.42 4.36
CA ASP A 56 7.00 -6.39 5.09
C ASP A 56 7.67 -7.39 4.15
N GLY A 57 6.97 -7.85 3.11
CA GLY A 57 7.53 -8.71 2.08
C GLY A 57 8.51 -8.02 1.12
N ALA A 58 8.47 -6.69 1.04
CA ALA A 58 9.28 -5.90 0.12
C ALA A 58 10.54 -5.30 0.74
N LEU A 59 10.54 -5.07 2.06
CA LEU A 59 11.72 -4.65 2.79
C LEU A 59 12.64 -5.85 3.03
N PRO A 60 13.95 -5.77 2.74
CA PRO A 60 14.86 -6.85 3.08
C PRO A 60 14.85 -7.06 4.59
N GLN A 61 14.74 -8.32 5.04
CA GLN A 61 14.91 -8.64 6.45
C GLN A 61 16.31 -8.17 6.87
N ARG A 62 16.37 -7.15 7.73
CA ARG A 62 17.63 -6.68 8.29
C ARG A 62 18.12 -7.75 9.27
N GLY A 63 19.01 -8.62 8.79
CA GLY A 63 19.89 -9.43 9.62
C GLY A 63 21.01 -8.61 10.22
#